data_AF-A0A6L6V9G9-F1
#
_entry.id   AF-A0A6L6V9G9-F1
#
_cell.length_a   1.000
_cell.length_b   1.000
_cell.length_c   1.000
_cell.angle_alpha   90.00
_cell.angle_beta   90.00
_cell.angle_gamma   90.00
#
_symmetry.space_group_name_H-M   'P 1'
#
loop_
_entity.id
_entity.type
_entity.pdbx_description
1 polymer ?
#
loop_
_entity_poly.entity_id
_entity_poly.type
_entity_poly.pdbx_seq_one_letter_code
_entity_poly.pdbx_strand_id
1 'polypeptide(L)'
;MNALAEAVVGDHRISPKNFRRLANYIFEYSGIKMPDTKTTMLEGRLRRRLRATGFTDFDSYCHYIFDEGGLATESVHLIDAVTTNKTDFFREPNHFDYLTQKALPDLEARGVRRVRIWSSACSIGAEPYTLAMVMAEYMERRSGMDYHILATDLSTDVLQKARRGVYPAEMLEPVPRTMAARYVMHARDKQRNEVRIAAALRTHVGFARLNLMDDSYQVGEPMDIIFCRNVLIYFDKKTQFNVLRRLCDCLGQGGYMFIGHSESITGLDLPLKQLANTVFRKV
;
A
#
# COMPACT_ATOMS: atom_id res chain seq x y z
N MET A 1 -8.03 45.00 7.35
CA MET A 1 -7.38 44.77 6.04
C MET A 1 -6.56 43.49 6.12
N ASN A 2 -7.09 42.39 5.61
CA ASN A 2 -6.33 41.34 4.90
C ASN A 2 -7.37 40.40 4.27
N ALA A 3 -7.95 40.88 3.17
CA ALA A 3 -8.59 40.03 2.18
C ALA A 3 -7.46 39.46 1.32
N LEU A 4 -7.02 38.24 1.64
CA LEU A 4 -6.24 37.44 0.71
C LEU A 4 -7.21 36.53 -0.02
N ALA A 5 -7.29 36.78 -1.32
CA ALA A 5 -8.22 36.24 -2.28
C ALA A 5 -8.36 34.71 -2.19
N GLU A 6 -9.59 34.25 -1.94
CA GLU A 6 -10.04 32.99 -2.51
C GLU A 6 -10.08 33.17 -4.04
N ALA A 7 -8.99 32.80 -4.71
CA ALA A 7 -9.00 32.65 -6.15
C ALA A 7 -10.07 31.59 -6.48
N VAL A 8 -11.19 32.06 -7.04
CA VAL A 8 -12.22 31.21 -7.61
C VAL A 8 -11.55 30.40 -8.70
N VAL A 9 -11.23 29.14 -8.40
CA VAL A 9 -10.79 28.18 -9.42
C VAL A 9 -11.98 28.04 -10.36
N GLY A 10 -11.90 28.66 -11.54
CA GLY A 10 -12.92 28.53 -12.58
C GLY A 10 -13.17 27.06 -12.92
N ASP A 11 -14.28 26.76 -13.61
CA ASP A 11 -14.53 25.41 -14.13
C ASP A 11 -13.58 25.09 -15.30
N HIS A 12 -12.28 25.03 -15.01
CA HIS A 12 -11.25 24.60 -15.93
C HIS A 12 -11.27 23.09 -15.93
N ARG A 13 -11.86 22.51 -16.97
CA ARG A 13 -11.85 21.07 -17.22
C ARG A 13 -10.54 20.68 -17.91
N ILE A 14 -10.13 19.43 -17.75
CA ILE A 14 -8.95 18.91 -18.45
C ILE A 14 -9.33 18.70 -19.92
N SER A 15 -8.57 19.30 -20.83
CA SER A 15 -8.76 19.06 -22.27
C SER A 15 -8.47 17.58 -22.63
N PRO A 16 -9.10 16.99 -23.66
CA PRO A 16 -8.83 15.61 -24.06
C PRO A 16 -7.36 15.33 -24.37
N LYS A 17 -6.64 16.33 -24.88
CA LYS A 17 -5.19 16.26 -25.11
C LYS A 17 -4.45 16.09 -23.78
N ASN A 18 -4.71 16.95 -22.81
CA ASN A 18 -4.04 16.91 -21.51
C ASN A 18 -4.45 15.71 -20.67
N PHE A 19 -5.71 15.25 -20.79
CA PHE A 19 -6.15 14.00 -20.18
C PHE A 19 -5.31 12.82 -20.67
N ARG A 20 -5.12 12.68 -21.99
CA ARG A 20 -4.28 11.61 -22.56
C ARG A 20 -2.83 11.69 -22.08
N ARG A 21 -2.23 12.89 -22.00
CA ARG A 21 -0.86 13.07 -21.47
C ARG A 21 -0.75 12.59 -20.03
N LEU A 22 -1.69 13.02 -19.17
CA LEU A 22 -1.76 12.61 -17.77
C LEU A 22 -2.00 11.11 -17.64
N ALA A 23 -2.97 10.56 -18.37
CA ALA A 23 -3.31 9.13 -18.35
C ALA A 23 -2.13 8.26 -18.76
N ASN A 24 -1.43 8.64 -19.84
CA ASN A 24 -0.23 7.94 -20.31
C ASN A 24 0.88 7.98 -19.26
N TYR A 25 1.18 9.17 -18.72
CA TYR A 25 2.21 9.30 -17.70
C TYR A 25 1.89 8.49 -16.43
N ILE A 26 0.65 8.57 -15.94
CA ILE A 26 0.20 7.81 -14.77
C ILE A 26 0.34 6.31 -15.03
N PHE A 27 -0.05 5.83 -16.21
CA PHE A 27 0.06 4.43 -16.59
C PHE A 27 1.52 3.98 -16.68
N GLU A 28 2.38 4.72 -17.37
CA GLU A 28 3.80 4.38 -17.51
C GLU A 28 4.51 4.37 -16.16
N TYR A 29 4.22 5.36 -15.31
CA TYR A 29 4.87 5.49 -14.02
C TYR A 29 4.36 4.46 -13.01
N SER A 30 3.04 4.28 -12.90
CA SER A 30 2.44 3.53 -11.79
C SER A 30 1.66 2.29 -12.19
N GLY A 31 1.48 2.02 -13.49
CA GLY A 31 0.63 0.95 -14.02
C GLY A 31 -0.87 1.21 -13.91
N ILE A 32 -1.29 2.30 -13.26
CA ILE A 32 -2.70 2.61 -13.01
C ILE A 32 -3.37 3.08 -14.30
N LYS A 33 -4.45 2.38 -14.70
CA LYS A 33 -5.27 2.79 -15.85
C LYS A 33 -6.19 3.97 -15.54
N MET A 34 -6.15 4.95 -16.44
CA MET A 34 -7.03 6.12 -16.47
C MET A 34 -7.83 6.16 -17.78
N PRO A 35 -8.89 5.34 -17.92
CA PRO A 35 -9.80 5.44 -19.06
C PRO A 35 -10.56 6.78 -19.04
N ASP A 36 -11.07 7.23 -20.18
CA ASP A 36 -11.78 8.51 -20.33
C ASP A 36 -12.92 8.70 -19.32
N THR A 37 -13.58 7.61 -18.90
CA THR A 37 -14.62 7.62 -17.86
C THR A 37 -14.14 8.11 -16.48
N LYS A 38 -12.82 8.18 -16.25
CA LYS A 38 -12.21 8.71 -15.02
C LYS A 38 -11.78 10.17 -15.12
N THR A 39 -12.09 10.88 -16.21
CA THR A 39 -11.71 12.30 -16.37
C THR A 39 -12.17 13.17 -15.20
N THR A 40 -13.45 13.12 -14.83
CA THR A 40 -13.99 13.90 -13.70
C THR A 40 -13.33 13.55 -12.36
N MET A 41 -13.00 12.27 -12.15
CA MET A 41 -12.28 11.83 -10.95
C MET A 41 -10.87 12.43 -10.91
N LEU A 42 -10.15 12.41 -12.03
CA LEU A 42 -8.82 12.97 -12.16
C LEU A 42 -8.83 14.48 -11.91
N GLU A 43 -9.76 15.20 -12.54
CA GLU A 43 -9.99 16.63 -12.30
C GLU A 43 -10.19 16.92 -10.81
N GLY A 44 -11.14 16.23 -10.16
CA GLY A 44 -11.44 16.43 -8.73
C GLY A 44 -10.23 16.23 -7.82
N ARG A 45 -9.39 15.23 -8.11
CA ARG A 45 -8.17 14.93 -7.35
C ARG A 45 -7.06 15.95 -7.61
N LEU A 46 -6.90 16.40 -8.84
CA LEU A 46 -5.86 17.36 -9.22
C LEU A 46 -6.21 18.81 -8.87
N ARG A 47 -7.48 19.16 -8.61
CA ARG A 47 -7.86 20.53 -8.18
C ARG A 47 -7.09 20.99 -6.93
N ARG A 48 -6.78 20.09 -5.99
CA ARG A 48 -5.95 20.43 -4.81
C ARG A 48 -4.50 20.71 -5.20
N ARG A 49 -3.95 19.93 -6.15
CA ARG A 49 -2.60 20.14 -6.68
C ARG A 49 -2.47 21.43 -7.47
N LEU A 50 -3.47 21.75 -8.26
CA LEU A 50 -3.57 23.00 -9.03
C LEU A 50 -3.44 24.22 -8.09
N ARG A 51 -4.19 24.23 -6.98
CA ARG A 51 -4.07 25.28 -5.95
C ARG A 51 -2.72 25.30 -5.25
N ALA A 52 -2.16 24.13 -4.94
CA ALA A 52 -0.88 24.03 -4.23
C ALA A 52 0.31 24.54 -5.06
N THR A 53 0.19 24.53 -6.38
CA THR A 53 1.22 24.97 -7.33
C THR A 53 1.00 26.39 -7.85
N GLY A 54 -0.12 27.03 -7.47
CA GLY A 54 -0.44 28.40 -7.88
C GLY A 54 -0.99 28.54 -9.30
N PHE A 55 -1.18 27.45 -10.04
CA PHE A 55 -1.81 27.50 -11.36
C PHE A 55 -3.33 27.70 -11.25
N THR A 56 -3.91 28.38 -12.24
CA THR A 56 -5.35 28.69 -12.29
C THR A 56 -6.15 27.68 -13.10
N ASP A 57 -5.50 26.99 -14.04
CA ASP A 57 -6.12 26.07 -14.99
C ASP A 57 -5.22 24.87 -15.30
N PHE A 58 -5.85 23.78 -15.76
CA PHE A 58 -5.14 22.53 -16.06
C PHE A 58 -4.24 22.62 -17.28
N ASP A 59 -4.49 23.54 -18.22
CA ASP A 59 -3.66 23.65 -19.41
C ASP A 59 -2.28 24.21 -19.05
N SER A 60 -2.23 25.25 -18.23
CA SER A 60 -1.00 25.83 -17.67
C SER A 60 -0.26 24.83 -16.78
N TYR A 61 -0.97 24.10 -15.91
CA TYR A 61 -0.37 23.05 -15.10
C TYR A 61 0.22 21.91 -15.96
N CYS A 62 -0.49 21.47 -17.00
CA CYS A 62 -0.01 20.43 -17.90
C CYS A 62 1.17 20.91 -18.75
N HIS A 63 1.19 22.18 -19.14
CA HIS A 63 2.34 22.77 -19.81
C HIS A 63 3.58 22.74 -18.91
N TYR A 64 3.45 23.22 -17.67
CA TYR A 64 4.53 23.20 -16.70
C TYR A 64 5.11 21.80 -16.47
N ILE A 65 4.25 20.82 -16.16
CA ILE A 65 4.74 19.47 -15.80
C ILE A 65 5.42 18.78 -16.99
N PHE A 66 4.85 18.87 -18.20
CA PHE A 66 5.31 18.07 -19.33
C PHE A 66 6.25 18.81 -20.29
N ASP A 67 6.23 20.14 -20.32
CA ASP A 67 6.98 20.94 -21.30
C ASP A 67 8.07 21.81 -20.65
N GLU A 68 7.95 22.16 -19.36
CA GLU A 68 8.90 23.03 -18.64
C GLU A 68 9.71 22.31 -17.55
N GLY A 69 9.70 20.96 -17.55
CA GLY A 69 10.47 20.15 -16.60
C GLY A 69 9.83 19.98 -15.21
N GLY A 70 8.58 20.42 -15.03
CA GLY A 70 7.89 20.32 -13.74
C GLY A 70 7.66 18.89 -13.23
N LEU A 71 7.77 17.88 -14.09
CA LEU A 71 7.73 16.46 -13.69
C LEU A 71 8.78 16.09 -12.63
N ALA A 72 9.94 16.76 -12.62
CA ALA A 72 10.99 16.51 -11.63
C ALA A 72 10.51 16.75 -10.19
N THR A 73 9.57 17.69 -9.99
CA THR A 73 9.03 18.03 -8.67
C THR A 73 7.61 17.50 -8.46
N GLU A 74 6.78 17.45 -9.50
CA GLU A 74 5.36 17.12 -9.36
C GLU A 74 5.03 15.64 -9.55
N SER A 75 5.95 14.83 -10.06
CA SER A 75 5.69 13.40 -10.32
C SER A 75 5.11 12.66 -9.11
N VAL A 76 5.75 12.77 -7.95
CA VAL A 76 5.28 12.13 -6.71
C VAL A 76 3.89 12.63 -6.32
N HIS A 77 3.66 13.93 -6.39
CA HIS A 77 2.39 14.54 -6.00
C HIS A 77 1.23 14.20 -6.95
N LEU A 78 1.50 14.13 -8.25
CA LEU A 78 0.56 13.68 -9.25
C LEU A 78 0.12 12.24 -8.97
N ILE A 79 1.08 11.37 -8.67
CA ILE A 79 0.82 9.96 -8.36
C ILE A 79 0.06 9.83 -7.04
N ASP A 80 0.46 10.55 -5.99
CA ASP A 80 -0.25 10.58 -4.71
C ASP A 80 -1.71 10.97 -4.88
N ALA A 81 -2.02 11.96 -5.73
CA ALA A 81 -3.38 12.40 -5.98
C ALA A 81 -4.26 11.31 -6.64
N VAL A 82 -3.68 10.46 -7.49
CA VAL A 82 -4.44 9.49 -8.30
C VAL A 82 -4.47 8.07 -7.73
N THR A 83 -3.61 7.76 -6.75
CA THR A 83 -3.67 6.48 -6.01
C THR A 83 -4.99 6.33 -5.26
N THR A 84 -5.48 5.10 -5.14
CA THR A 84 -6.72 4.78 -4.39
C THR A 84 -6.36 3.89 -3.22
N ASN A 85 -6.49 4.45 -2.02
CA ASN A 85 -5.79 3.95 -0.83
C ASN A 85 -6.75 3.34 0.22
N LYS A 86 -7.87 2.74 -0.21
CA LYS A 86 -8.83 2.12 0.71
C LYS A 86 -8.23 0.85 1.32
N THR A 87 -8.07 0.86 2.64
CA THR A 87 -7.62 -0.26 3.45
C THR A 87 -8.31 -0.22 4.79
N ASP A 88 -8.42 -1.36 5.45
CA ASP A 88 -9.08 -1.54 6.74
C ASP A 88 -8.24 -2.49 7.60
N PHE A 89 -8.25 -2.32 8.92
CA PHE A 89 -7.63 -3.29 9.82
C PHE A 89 -8.35 -4.63 9.70
N PHE A 90 -7.59 -5.74 9.77
CA PHE A 90 -8.14 -7.10 9.64
C PHE A 90 -8.95 -7.36 8.35
N ARG A 91 -8.67 -6.63 7.26
CA ARG A 91 -9.26 -6.90 5.95
C ARG A 91 -8.90 -8.32 5.49
N GLU A 92 -9.89 -9.10 5.05
CA GLU A 92 -9.75 -10.51 4.63
C GLU A 92 -9.16 -11.40 5.75
N PRO A 93 -9.87 -11.56 6.88
CA PRO A 93 -9.33 -12.16 8.10
C PRO A 93 -8.81 -13.60 7.92
N ASN A 94 -9.40 -14.36 6.99
CA ASN A 94 -9.00 -15.73 6.65
C ASN A 94 -7.51 -15.85 6.28
N HIS A 95 -6.89 -14.78 5.75
CA HIS A 95 -5.45 -14.78 5.47
C HIS A 95 -4.62 -14.83 6.77
N PHE A 96 -5.04 -14.13 7.82
CA PHE A 96 -4.36 -14.15 9.12
C PHE A 96 -4.60 -15.47 9.87
N ASP A 97 -5.77 -16.07 9.68
CA ASP A 97 -6.04 -17.43 10.18
C ASP A 97 -5.12 -18.45 9.50
N TYR A 98 -5.00 -18.41 8.17
CA TYR A 98 -4.09 -19.28 7.44
C TYR A 98 -2.62 -19.04 7.83
N LEU A 99 -2.23 -17.77 7.96
CA LEU A 99 -0.90 -17.37 8.41
C LEU A 99 -0.53 -18.06 9.73
N THR A 100 -1.39 -17.93 10.74
CA THR A 100 -1.12 -18.46 12.09
C THR A 100 -1.31 -19.97 12.22
N GLN A 101 -2.24 -20.57 11.48
CA GLN A 101 -2.54 -21.99 11.61
C GLN A 101 -1.69 -22.89 10.71
N LYS A 102 -1.14 -22.36 9.61
CA LYS A 102 -0.44 -23.15 8.59
C LYS A 102 0.94 -22.59 8.25
N ALA A 103 1.03 -21.33 7.81
CA ALA A 103 2.28 -20.79 7.27
C ALA A 103 3.36 -20.62 8.34
N LEU A 104 3.06 -20.00 9.48
CA LEU A 104 4.02 -19.82 10.57
C LEU A 104 4.48 -21.14 11.19
N PRO A 105 3.60 -22.11 11.51
CA PRO A 105 4.04 -23.43 11.97
C PRO A 105 4.94 -24.17 10.97
N ASP A 106 4.68 -24.08 9.67
CA ASP A 106 5.53 -24.68 8.63
C ASP A 106 6.91 -24.00 8.55
N LEU A 107 6.97 -22.67 8.65
CA LEU A 107 8.23 -21.93 8.72
C LEU A 107 9.04 -22.30 9.97
N GLU A 108 8.39 -22.35 11.13
CA GLU A 108 9.00 -22.75 12.40
C GLU A 108 9.57 -24.18 12.33
N ALA A 109 8.80 -25.13 11.79
CA ALA A 109 9.25 -26.52 11.61
C ALA A 109 10.45 -26.65 10.66
N ARG A 110 10.59 -25.73 9.71
CA ARG A 110 11.76 -25.63 8.82
C ARG A 110 12.94 -24.90 9.44
N GLY A 111 12.84 -24.48 10.70
CA GLY A 111 13.91 -23.84 11.45
C GLY A 111 14.03 -22.33 11.21
N VAL A 112 13.04 -21.68 10.57
CA VAL A 112 13.02 -20.21 10.45
C VAL A 112 12.79 -19.62 11.83
N ARG A 113 13.78 -18.86 12.33
CA ARG A 113 13.71 -18.18 13.64
C ARG A 113 13.45 -16.69 13.55
N ARG A 114 13.75 -16.06 12.41
CA ARG A 114 13.42 -14.66 12.15
C ARG A 114 12.60 -14.57 10.88
N VAL A 115 11.30 -14.32 11.04
CA VAL A 115 10.35 -14.28 9.92
C VAL A 115 10.38 -12.89 9.26
N ARG A 116 10.72 -12.84 7.97
CA ARG A 116 10.69 -11.63 7.15
C ARG A 116 9.38 -11.57 6.37
N ILE A 117 8.57 -10.55 6.65
CA ILE A 117 7.27 -10.33 5.99
C ILE A 117 7.33 -9.05 5.18
N TRP A 118 6.75 -9.06 3.99
CA TRP A 118 6.59 -7.86 3.17
C TRP A 118 5.13 -7.58 2.85
N SER A 119 4.61 -6.43 3.31
CA SER A 119 3.35 -5.83 2.81
C SER A 119 3.70 -4.88 1.66
N SER A 120 3.44 -5.29 0.42
CA SER A 120 4.00 -4.64 -0.78
C SER A 120 3.19 -3.45 -1.32
N ALA A 121 1.99 -3.22 -0.76
CA ALA A 121 1.12 -2.07 -1.05
C ALA A 121 0.36 -1.68 0.22
N CYS A 122 1.09 -1.17 1.22
CA CYS A 122 0.60 -1.08 2.60
C CYS A 122 -0.42 0.05 2.86
N SER A 123 -0.60 0.97 1.91
CA SER A 123 -1.44 2.16 2.05
C SER A 123 -1.11 2.91 3.35
N ILE A 124 -2.12 3.32 4.11
CA ILE A 124 -1.98 4.04 5.39
C ILE A 124 -1.52 3.16 6.55
N GLY A 125 -1.11 1.91 6.31
CA GLY A 125 -0.46 1.05 7.30
C GLY A 125 -1.37 0.06 8.05
N ALA A 126 -2.65 -0.03 7.70
CA ALA A 126 -3.57 -0.94 8.39
C ALA A 126 -3.16 -2.42 8.25
N GLU A 127 -2.72 -2.85 7.06
CA GLU A 127 -2.25 -4.22 6.83
C GLU A 127 -0.97 -4.55 7.62
N PRO A 128 0.15 -3.79 7.54
CA PRO A 128 1.35 -4.13 8.29
C PRO A 128 1.15 -4.04 9.80
N TYR A 129 0.26 -3.18 10.31
CA TYR A 129 -0.06 -3.17 11.73
C TYR A 129 -0.97 -4.33 12.15
N THR A 130 -1.88 -4.78 11.27
CA THR A 130 -2.62 -6.03 11.49
C THR A 130 -1.65 -7.22 11.56
N LEU A 131 -0.70 -7.31 10.62
CA LEU A 131 0.36 -8.32 10.64
C LEU A 131 1.17 -8.23 11.93
N ALA A 132 1.57 -7.03 12.37
CA ALA A 132 2.33 -6.86 13.61
C ALA A 132 1.57 -7.36 14.85
N MET A 133 0.25 -7.08 14.95
CA MET A 133 -0.59 -7.60 16.04
C MET A 133 -0.68 -9.13 16.00
N VAL A 134 -0.93 -9.71 14.82
CA VAL A 134 -1.05 -11.16 14.62
C VAL A 134 0.26 -11.87 14.95
N MET A 135 1.40 -11.33 14.51
CA MET A 135 2.72 -11.88 14.78
C MET A 135 3.06 -11.81 16.28
N ALA A 136 2.79 -10.67 16.94
CA ALA A 136 3.02 -10.51 18.37
C ALA A 136 2.23 -11.54 19.19
N GLU A 137 0.94 -11.74 18.89
CA GLU A 137 0.13 -12.78 19.56
C GLU A 137 0.63 -14.20 19.30
N TYR A 138 1.09 -14.48 18.07
CA TYR A 138 1.62 -15.80 17.72
C TYR A 138 2.91 -16.13 18.49
N MET A 139 3.78 -15.13 18.67
CA MET A 139 5.09 -15.28 19.29
C MET A 139 5.08 -15.23 20.80
N GLU A 140 4.11 -14.56 21.43
CA GLU A 140 4.01 -14.55 22.90
C GLU A 140 3.92 -15.98 23.48
N ARG A 141 3.35 -16.92 22.70
CA ARG A 141 3.18 -18.32 23.10
C ARG A 141 4.35 -19.23 22.72
N ARG A 142 5.39 -18.70 22.07
CA ARG A 142 6.50 -19.48 21.49
C ARG A 142 7.83 -18.77 21.74
N SER A 143 8.69 -19.36 22.57
CA SER A 143 10.01 -18.79 22.83
C SER A 143 10.93 -18.92 21.60
N GLY A 144 11.65 -17.84 21.28
CA GLY A 144 12.80 -17.89 20.36
C GLY A 144 12.52 -17.63 18.88
N MET A 145 11.36 -17.06 18.53
CA MET A 145 11.16 -16.47 17.20
C MET A 145 11.07 -14.94 17.26
N ASP A 146 11.53 -14.30 16.18
CA ASP A 146 11.51 -12.86 15.95
C ASP A 146 10.90 -12.57 14.57
N TYR A 147 10.48 -11.33 14.30
CA TYR A 147 9.94 -10.94 13.02
C TYR A 147 10.28 -9.51 12.63
N HIS A 148 10.33 -9.29 11.32
CA HIS A 148 10.41 -7.97 10.73
C HIS A 148 9.39 -7.84 9.60
N ILE A 149 8.68 -6.71 9.57
CA ILE A 149 7.72 -6.39 8.53
C ILE A 149 8.28 -5.21 7.73
N LEU A 150 8.61 -5.45 6.47
CA LEU A 150 8.77 -4.38 5.50
C LEU A 150 7.38 -4.01 4.96
N ALA A 151 7.05 -2.73 4.99
CA ALA A 151 5.82 -2.18 4.45
C ALA A 151 6.17 -1.14 3.40
N THR A 152 5.74 -1.37 2.15
CA THR A 152 6.00 -0.46 1.06
C THR A 152 4.74 0.04 0.41
N ASP A 153 4.81 1.27 -0.09
CA ASP A 153 3.77 1.83 -0.94
C ASP A 153 4.39 2.80 -1.95
N LEU A 154 3.67 3.06 -3.03
CA LEU A 154 4.04 4.06 -4.02
C LEU A 154 3.81 5.48 -3.45
N SER A 155 2.75 5.63 -2.65
CA SER A 155 2.28 6.91 -2.20
C SER A 155 3.02 7.42 -0.97
N THR A 156 3.59 8.62 -1.05
CA THR A 156 4.32 9.20 0.09
C THR A 156 3.38 9.68 1.18
N ASP A 157 2.23 10.24 0.80
CA ASP A 157 1.20 10.72 1.71
C ASP A 157 0.67 9.62 2.64
N VAL A 158 0.42 8.42 2.11
CA VAL A 158 -0.08 7.31 2.93
C VAL A 158 1.01 6.71 3.80
N LEU A 159 2.25 6.63 3.30
CA LEU A 159 3.39 6.20 4.10
C LEU A 159 3.64 7.12 5.30
N GLN A 160 3.44 8.42 5.17
CA GLN A 160 3.55 9.34 6.32
C GLN A 160 2.48 9.04 7.39
N LYS A 161 1.25 8.73 6.98
CA LYS A 161 0.18 8.31 7.90
C LYS A 161 0.52 6.97 8.57
N ALA A 162 1.01 6.01 7.79
CA ALA A 162 1.44 4.71 8.28
C ALA A 162 2.55 4.82 9.34
N ARG A 163 3.59 5.62 9.09
CA ARG A 163 4.69 5.88 10.03
C ARG A 163 4.22 6.54 11.33
N ARG A 164 3.26 7.47 11.25
CA ARG A 164 2.66 8.08 12.46
C ARG A 164 1.92 7.03 13.29
N GLY A 165 1.22 6.12 12.62
CA GLY A 165 0.43 5.05 13.23
C GLY A 165 -0.72 5.59 14.08
N VAL A 166 -1.28 6.75 13.70
CA VAL A 166 -2.42 7.40 14.36
C VAL A 166 -3.62 7.32 13.43
N TYR A 167 -4.76 6.89 13.96
CA TYR A 167 -5.98 6.61 13.21
C TYR A 167 -7.21 7.10 13.98
N PRO A 168 -8.32 7.39 13.28
CA PRO A 168 -9.63 7.50 13.92
C PRO A 168 -9.99 6.19 14.63
N ALA A 169 -10.62 6.27 15.80
CA ALA A 169 -10.90 5.09 16.63
C ALA A 169 -11.79 4.07 15.90
N GLU A 170 -12.74 4.52 15.08
CA GLU A 170 -13.65 3.70 14.28
C GLU A 170 -12.92 2.77 13.31
N MET A 171 -11.72 3.17 12.83
CA MET A 171 -10.93 2.36 11.91
C MET A 171 -10.40 1.08 12.57
N LEU A 172 -10.32 1.08 13.91
CA LEU A 172 -9.81 -0.04 14.72
C LEU A 172 -10.95 -0.91 15.26
N GLU A 173 -12.21 -0.63 14.96
CA GLU A 173 -13.35 -1.49 15.34
C GLU A 173 -13.19 -2.97 14.93
N PRO A 174 -12.60 -3.32 13.77
CA PRO A 174 -12.37 -4.72 13.40
C PRO A 174 -11.29 -5.42 14.23
N VAL A 175 -10.48 -4.70 15.01
CA VAL A 175 -9.39 -5.30 15.80
C VAL A 175 -9.97 -6.08 16.98
N PRO A 176 -9.57 -7.36 17.18
CA PRO A 176 -10.01 -8.14 18.33
C PRO A 176 -9.75 -7.42 19.65
N ARG A 177 -10.75 -7.41 20.55
CA ARG A 177 -10.69 -6.63 21.81
C ARG A 177 -9.45 -6.92 22.66
N THR A 178 -9.00 -8.17 22.69
CA THR A 178 -7.79 -8.58 23.42
C THR A 178 -6.53 -7.96 22.84
N MET A 179 -6.40 -7.92 21.51
CA MET A 179 -5.31 -7.24 20.82
C MET A 179 -5.41 -5.72 20.98
N ALA A 180 -6.60 -5.15 20.85
CA ALA A 180 -6.83 -3.72 21.00
C ALA A 180 -6.39 -3.21 22.38
N ALA A 181 -6.75 -3.93 23.46
CA ALA A 181 -6.36 -3.58 24.82
C ALA A 181 -4.83 -3.52 25.04
N ARG A 182 -4.06 -4.25 24.23
CA ARG A 182 -2.60 -4.35 24.35
C ARG A 182 -1.86 -3.42 23.39
N TYR A 183 -2.40 -3.25 22.19
CA TYR A 183 -1.66 -2.68 21.06
C TYR A 183 -2.24 -1.37 20.53
N VAL A 184 -3.40 -0.94 21.04
CA VAL A 184 -4.05 0.32 20.65
C VAL A 184 -4.03 1.27 21.84
N MET A 185 -3.33 2.39 21.67
CA MET A 185 -3.21 3.45 22.67
C MET A 185 -4.27 4.52 22.40
N HIS A 186 -5.07 4.84 23.41
CA HIS A 186 -6.04 5.93 23.32
C HIS A 186 -5.40 7.28 23.69
N ALA A 187 -5.88 8.35 23.07
CA ALA A 187 -5.50 9.70 23.46
C ALA A 187 -5.86 9.96 24.94
N ARG A 188 -4.99 10.70 25.65
CA ARG A 188 -5.29 11.13 27.03
C ARG A 188 -6.48 12.09 27.08
N ASP A 189 -6.57 12.95 26.07
CA ASP A 189 -7.70 13.83 25.87
C ASP A 189 -8.86 13.04 25.25
N LYS A 190 -9.92 12.84 26.04
CA LYS A 190 -11.11 12.09 25.63
C LYS A 190 -11.93 12.79 24.54
N GLN A 191 -11.68 14.07 24.27
CA GLN A 191 -12.33 14.77 23.15
C GLN A 191 -11.71 14.41 21.80
N ARG A 192 -10.50 13.83 21.80
CA ARG A 192 -9.85 13.35 20.58
C ARG A 192 -10.26 11.91 20.30
N ASN A 193 -11.04 11.72 19.24
CA ASN A 193 -11.42 10.39 18.75
C ASN A 193 -10.30 9.73 17.91
N GLU A 194 -9.08 9.76 18.42
CA GLU A 194 -7.91 9.20 17.75
C GLU A 194 -7.22 8.17 18.65
N VAL A 195 -6.70 7.13 18.00
CA VAL A 195 -5.92 6.08 18.61
C VAL A 195 -4.56 5.98 17.92
N ARG A 196 -3.60 5.39 18.62
CA ARG A 196 -2.24 5.17 18.11
C ARG A 196 -1.78 3.74 18.32
N ILE A 197 -1.12 3.17 17.32
CA ILE A 197 -0.51 1.84 17.45
C ILE A 197 0.66 1.88 18.42
N ALA A 198 0.69 0.90 19.33
CA ALA A 198 1.70 0.77 20.38
C ALA A 198 3.13 0.78 19.81
N ALA A 199 4.05 1.43 20.52
CA ALA A 199 5.44 1.54 20.12
C ALA A 199 6.10 0.16 19.90
N ALA A 200 5.76 -0.81 20.75
CA ALA A 200 6.26 -2.18 20.67
C ALA A 200 5.92 -2.88 19.34
N LEU A 201 4.81 -2.53 18.68
CA LEU A 201 4.54 -3.05 17.33
C LEU A 201 5.24 -2.23 16.26
N ARG A 202 5.27 -0.90 16.40
CA ARG A 202 5.87 0.01 15.42
C ARG A 202 7.36 -0.25 15.21
N THR A 203 8.08 -0.73 16.22
CA THR A 203 9.51 -1.08 16.10
C THR A 203 9.77 -2.28 15.19
N HIS A 204 8.79 -3.15 14.95
CA HIS A 204 8.92 -4.29 14.03
C HIS A 204 8.52 -3.95 12.59
N VAL A 205 8.03 -2.74 12.32
CA VAL A 205 7.54 -2.34 10.99
C VAL A 205 8.44 -1.26 10.39
N GLY A 206 9.17 -1.62 9.34
CA GLY A 206 9.92 -0.68 8.50
C GLY A 206 9.05 -0.17 7.34
N PHE A 207 9.05 1.14 7.09
CA PHE A 207 8.30 1.75 5.99
C PHE A 207 9.23 2.33 4.93
N ALA A 208 9.09 1.89 3.69
CA ALA A 208 9.84 2.41 2.54
C ALA A 208 8.91 2.76 1.37
N ARG A 209 9.37 3.66 0.50
CA ARG A 209 8.68 3.90 -0.77
C ARG A 209 9.18 2.89 -1.79
N LEU A 210 8.28 2.26 -2.53
CA LEU A 210 8.62 1.34 -3.61
C LEU A 210 7.53 1.41 -4.68
N ASN A 211 7.94 1.38 -5.95
CA ASN A 211 7.02 1.27 -7.06
C ASN A 211 7.06 -0.15 -7.64
N LEU A 212 5.91 -0.83 -7.67
CA LEU A 212 5.82 -2.19 -8.23
C LEU A 212 6.12 -2.21 -9.75
N MET A 213 6.07 -1.05 -10.41
CA MET A 213 6.49 -0.95 -11.81
C MET A 213 8.00 -1.03 -12.00
N ASP A 214 8.80 -0.75 -10.97
CA ASP A 214 10.27 -0.73 -11.04
C ASP A 214 10.82 -2.10 -11.49
N ASP A 215 11.95 -2.08 -12.20
CA ASP A 215 12.54 -3.28 -12.78
C ASP A 215 13.15 -4.24 -11.76
N SER A 216 13.46 -3.76 -10.55
CA SER A 216 13.98 -4.56 -9.45
C SER A 216 13.49 -4.02 -8.10
N TYR A 217 13.37 -4.91 -7.11
CA TYR A 217 12.94 -4.55 -5.76
C TYR A 217 14.11 -4.72 -4.78
N GLN A 218 14.59 -3.61 -4.23
CA GLN A 218 15.73 -3.59 -3.31
C GLN A 218 15.28 -3.87 -1.87
N VAL A 219 14.78 -5.09 -1.63
CA VAL A 219 14.21 -5.50 -0.32
C VAL A 219 15.19 -6.31 0.55
N GLY A 220 16.43 -6.46 0.09
CA GLY A 220 17.50 -7.19 0.79
C GLY A 220 17.36 -8.71 0.64
N GLU A 221 17.59 -9.45 1.72
CA GLU A 221 17.44 -10.92 1.70
C GLU A 221 16.00 -11.35 1.37
N PRO A 222 15.82 -12.59 0.87
CA PRO A 222 14.50 -13.10 0.53
C PRO A 222 13.49 -12.98 1.68
N MET A 223 12.24 -12.72 1.33
CA MET A 223 11.11 -12.71 2.25
C MET A 223 10.64 -14.14 2.49
N ASP A 224 10.20 -14.44 3.71
CA ASP A 224 9.49 -15.68 4.01
C ASP A 224 8.04 -15.59 3.57
N ILE A 225 7.46 -14.39 3.69
CA ILE A 225 6.05 -14.12 3.41
C ILE A 225 5.89 -12.78 2.68
N ILE A 226 5.10 -12.76 1.61
CA ILE A 226 4.71 -11.53 0.90
C ILE A 226 3.19 -11.40 0.88
N PHE A 227 2.68 -10.25 1.32
CA PHE A 227 1.31 -9.78 1.15
C PHE A 227 1.29 -8.75 0.02
N CYS A 228 0.64 -9.10 -1.10
CA CYS A 228 0.43 -8.22 -2.25
C CYS A 228 -1.07 -8.19 -2.58
N ARG A 229 -1.84 -7.51 -1.72
CA ARG A 229 -3.31 -7.59 -1.74
C ARG A 229 -3.96 -6.33 -2.27
N ASN A 230 -4.96 -6.51 -3.13
CA ASN A 230 -5.86 -5.47 -3.63
C ASN A 230 -5.14 -4.32 -4.38
N VAL A 231 -4.01 -4.61 -5.02
CA VAL A 231 -3.22 -3.69 -5.84
C VAL A 231 -3.09 -4.15 -7.29
N LEU A 232 -3.07 -5.46 -7.54
CA LEU A 232 -2.95 -6.05 -8.88
C LEU A 232 -4.17 -5.72 -9.75
N ILE A 233 -5.33 -5.47 -9.13
CA ILE A 233 -6.56 -5.03 -9.81
C ILE A 233 -6.41 -3.73 -10.61
N TYR A 234 -5.38 -2.91 -10.34
CA TYR A 234 -5.13 -1.68 -11.07
C TYR A 234 -4.30 -1.89 -12.35
N PHE A 235 -3.66 -3.06 -12.49
CA PHE A 235 -2.72 -3.39 -13.54
C PHE A 235 -3.36 -4.21 -14.66
N ASP A 236 -2.82 -4.11 -15.88
CA ASP A 236 -3.17 -5.07 -16.94
C ASP A 236 -2.51 -6.43 -16.73
N LYS A 237 -2.91 -7.44 -17.50
CA LYS A 237 -2.42 -8.82 -17.34
C LYS A 237 -0.90 -8.95 -17.51
N LYS A 238 -0.31 -8.20 -18.45
CA LYS A 238 1.15 -8.20 -18.67
C LYS A 238 1.89 -7.63 -17.46
N THR A 239 1.37 -6.54 -16.91
CA THR A 239 1.92 -5.86 -15.74
C THR A 239 1.73 -6.71 -14.48
N GLN A 240 0.56 -7.32 -14.28
CA GLN A 240 0.31 -8.27 -13.19
C GLN A 240 1.35 -9.40 -13.20
N PHE A 241 1.59 -10.00 -14.38
CA PHE A 241 2.60 -11.05 -14.53
C PHE A 241 4.00 -10.57 -14.14
N ASN A 242 4.44 -9.43 -14.68
CA ASN A 242 5.77 -8.88 -14.38
C ASN A 242 5.95 -8.54 -12.90
N VAL A 243 4.95 -7.93 -12.28
CA VAL A 243 4.95 -7.62 -10.84
C VAL A 243 5.06 -8.90 -10.03
N LEU A 244 4.19 -9.88 -10.30
CA LEU A 244 4.19 -11.16 -9.58
C LEU A 244 5.49 -11.93 -9.74
N ARG A 245 6.08 -11.91 -10.95
CA ARG A 245 7.39 -12.54 -11.21
C ARG A 245 8.48 -11.91 -10.33
N ARG A 246 8.59 -10.58 -10.29
CA ARG A 246 9.55 -9.86 -9.44
C ARG A 246 9.30 -10.09 -7.94
N LEU A 247 8.03 -10.21 -7.53
CA LEU A 247 7.69 -10.58 -6.15
C LEU A 247 8.13 -12.02 -5.84
N CYS A 248 7.98 -12.96 -6.78
CA CYS A 248 8.50 -14.32 -6.63
C CYS A 248 10.03 -14.35 -6.53
N ASP A 249 10.73 -13.48 -7.26
CA ASP A 249 12.20 -13.35 -7.17
C ASP A 249 12.63 -12.91 -5.75
N CYS A 250 11.80 -12.12 -5.07
CA CYS A 250 12.03 -11.68 -3.69
C CYS A 250 11.55 -12.69 -2.63
N LEU A 251 10.84 -13.74 -3.03
CA LEU A 251 10.28 -14.74 -2.11
C LEU A 251 11.26 -15.92 -1.96
N GLY A 252 11.56 -16.30 -0.72
CA GLY A 252 12.40 -17.46 -0.41
C GLY A 252 11.76 -18.77 -0.87
N GLN A 253 12.58 -19.80 -1.07
CA GLN A 253 12.08 -21.13 -1.45
C GLN A 253 11.11 -21.67 -0.40
N GLY A 254 9.94 -22.12 -0.83
CA GLY A 254 8.88 -22.54 0.09
C GLY A 254 8.25 -21.42 0.91
N GLY A 255 8.54 -20.15 0.60
CA GLY A 255 7.90 -18.96 1.18
C GLY A 255 6.46 -18.81 0.69
N TYR A 256 5.68 -17.98 1.39
CA TYR A 256 4.24 -17.82 1.17
C TYR A 256 3.90 -16.48 0.50
N MET A 257 2.94 -16.50 -0.41
CA MET A 257 2.38 -15.30 -1.04
C MET A 257 0.87 -15.24 -0.82
N PHE A 258 0.40 -14.07 -0.39
CA PHE A 258 -1.00 -13.75 -0.17
C PHE A 258 -1.41 -12.64 -1.13
N ILE A 259 -2.47 -12.86 -1.91
CA ILE A 259 -3.07 -11.85 -2.78
C ILE A 259 -4.52 -11.58 -2.36
N GLY A 260 -5.13 -10.51 -2.83
CA GLY A 260 -6.49 -10.11 -2.48
C GLY A 260 -7.55 -11.00 -3.14
N HIS A 261 -8.75 -11.07 -2.56
CA HIS A 261 -9.82 -11.97 -3.03
C HIS A 261 -10.27 -11.76 -4.48
N SER A 262 -10.13 -10.54 -5.01
CA SER A 262 -10.50 -10.21 -6.40
C SER A 262 -9.35 -10.42 -7.39
N GLU A 263 -8.23 -10.95 -6.93
CA GLU A 263 -7.00 -11.13 -7.71
C GLU A 263 -6.79 -12.62 -8.00
N SER A 264 -6.20 -12.92 -9.17
CA SER A 264 -5.96 -14.29 -9.60
C SER A 264 -4.65 -14.37 -10.37
N ILE A 265 -3.89 -15.43 -10.10
CA ILE A 265 -2.68 -15.79 -10.84
C ILE A 265 -2.93 -16.90 -11.87
N THR A 266 -4.18 -17.28 -12.08
CA THR A 266 -4.53 -18.35 -13.02
C THR A 266 -4.07 -18.00 -14.43
N GLY A 267 -3.39 -18.95 -15.08
CA GLY A 267 -2.85 -18.77 -16.43
C GLY A 267 -1.53 -18.00 -16.49
N LEU A 268 -0.92 -17.68 -15.34
CA LEU A 268 0.42 -17.11 -15.25
C LEU A 268 1.44 -18.20 -14.94
N ASP A 269 2.51 -18.27 -15.73
CA ASP A 269 3.63 -19.19 -15.50
C ASP A 269 4.54 -18.63 -14.39
N LEU A 270 4.19 -18.96 -13.14
CA LEU A 270 4.89 -18.51 -11.94
C LEU A 270 5.31 -19.74 -11.12
N PRO A 271 6.43 -19.70 -10.39
CA PRO A 271 6.88 -20.79 -9.52
C PRO A 271 6.06 -20.83 -8.22
N LEU A 272 4.73 -20.83 -8.33
CA LEU A 272 3.79 -20.75 -7.22
C LEU A 272 2.80 -21.92 -7.27
N LYS A 273 2.73 -22.68 -6.18
CA LYS A 273 1.69 -23.67 -5.94
C LYS A 273 0.59 -23.07 -5.08
N GLN A 274 -0.65 -23.14 -5.55
CA GLN A 274 -1.81 -22.73 -4.76
C GLN A 274 -2.06 -23.71 -3.60
N LEU A 275 -2.23 -23.17 -2.39
CA LEU A 275 -2.49 -23.95 -1.17
C LEU A 275 -3.88 -23.73 -0.58
N ALA A 276 -4.43 -22.52 -0.76
CA ALA A 276 -5.79 -22.16 -0.40
C ALA A 276 -6.30 -21.07 -1.35
N ASN A 277 -7.53 -20.60 -1.15
CA ASN A 277 -8.00 -19.43 -1.89
C ASN A 277 -7.04 -18.26 -1.65
N THR A 278 -6.52 -17.68 -2.74
CA THR A 278 -5.60 -16.54 -2.75
C THR A 278 -4.33 -16.66 -1.87
N VAL A 279 -3.94 -17.89 -1.51
CA VAL A 279 -2.70 -18.21 -0.79
C VAL A 279 -1.86 -19.22 -1.57
N PHE A 280 -0.59 -18.89 -1.75
CA PHE A 280 0.36 -19.64 -2.58
C PHE A 280 1.67 -19.89 -1.85
N ARG A 281 2.42 -20.89 -2.31
CA ARG A 281 3.78 -21.19 -1.84
C ARG A 281 4.73 -21.27 -3.02
N LYS A 282 5.92 -20.70 -2.89
CA LYS A 282 6.98 -20.82 -3.89
C LYS A 282 7.49 -22.27 -3.96
N VAL A 283 7.53 -22.83 -5.17
CA VAL A 283 8.03 -24.18 -5.47
C VAL A 283 9.30 -24.16 -6.30
#